data_AF-A0A1J4W0B5-F1
#
_entry.id   AF-A0A1J4W0B5-F1
#
_cell.length_a   1.000
_cell.length_b   1.000
_cell.length_c   1.000
_cell.angle_alpha   90.00
_cell.angle_beta   90.00
_cell.angle_gamma   90.00
#
_symmetry.space_group_name_H-M   'P 1'
#
loop_
_entity.id
_entity.type
_entity.pdbx_description
1 polymer ?
#
loop_
_entity_poly.entity_id
_entity_poly.type
_entity_poly.pdbx_seq_one_letter_code
_entity_poly.pdbx_strand_id
1 'polypeptide(L)' 'MKNTLIPLDIIWVDENMKIVHIKENAHPCEEIPCPIYLPKTKAKYVLEINSGLVSELNITESGTFKLNFIPSNP' A
#
# COMPACT_ATOMS: atom_id res chain seq x y z
N MET A 1 -12.15 2.13 -2.85
CA MET A 1 -11.45 1.67 -4.07
C MET A 1 -12.45 1.55 -5.22
N LYS A 2 -12.65 2.61 -6.02
CA LYS A 2 -13.63 2.61 -7.13
C LYS A 2 -13.18 1.66 -8.23
N ASN A 3 -14.04 0.75 -8.67
CA ASN A 3 -13.78 -0.24 -9.73
C ASN A 3 -12.64 -1.24 -9.44
N THR A 4 -12.12 -1.30 -8.22
CA THR A 4 -11.18 -2.35 -7.79
C THR A 4 -11.99 -3.57 -7.37
N LEU A 5 -11.74 -4.73 -7.98
CA LEU A 5 -12.57 -5.94 -7.78
C LEU A 5 -12.10 -6.86 -6.65
N ILE A 6 -10.92 -6.59 -6.08
CA ILE A 6 -10.34 -7.36 -4.98
C ILE A 6 -10.04 -6.42 -3.81
N PRO A 7 -10.09 -6.92 -2.55
CA PRO A 7 -9.62 -6.15 -1.42
C PRO A 7 -8.10 -6.02 -1.48
N LEU A 8 -7.58 -4.86 -1.05
CA LEU A 8 -6.15 -4.56 -1.08
C LEU A 8 -5.67 -4.07 0.28
N ASP A 9 -4.41 -4.37 0.60
CA ASP A 9 -3.66 -3.63 1.61
C ASP A 9 -2.91 -2.49 0.91
N ILE A 10 -2.97 -1.29 1.48
CA ILE A 10 -2.34 -0.08 0.94
C ILE A 10 -1.21 0.35 1.87
N ILE A 11 0.02 0.38 1.36
CA ILE A 11 1.23 0.72 2.10
C ILE A 11 1.79 2.03 1.53
N TRP A 12 1.77 3.10 2.32
CA TRP A 12 2.36 4.38 1.95
C TRP A 12 3.81 4.47 2.43
N VAL A 13 4.65 5.03 1.56
CA VAL A 13 6.10 5.13 1.78
C VAL A 13 6.56 6.57 1.54
N ASP A 14 7.42 7.09 2.41
CA ASP A 14 8.01 8.44 2.26
C ASP A 14 9.17 8.47 1.25
N GLU A 15 9.77 9.65 1.08
CA GLU A 15 10.91 9.84 0.17
C GLU A 15 12.20 9.13 0.61
N ASN A 16 12.30 8.76 1.90
CA ASN A 16 13.42 8.04 2.48
C ASN A 16 13.18 6.52 2.50
N MET A 17 12.16 6.05 1.77
CA MET A 17 11.75 4.65 1.70
C MET A 17 11.30 4.07 3.05
N LYS A 18 10.79 4.88 3.98
CA LYS A 18 10.18 4.41 5.23
C LYS A 18 8.69 4.21 5.05
N ILE A 19 8.15 3.14 5.62
CA ILE A 19 6.70 2.95 5.68
C ILE A 19 6.14 3.98 6.65
N VAL A 20 5.18 4.79 6.19
CA VAL A 20 4.58 5.87 6.99
C VAL A 20 3.12 5.62 7.34
N HIS A 21 2.46 4.75 6.58
CA HIS A 21 1.11 4.32 6.90
C HIS A 21 0.79 2.98 6.26
N ILE A 22 -0.01 2.16 6.93
CA ILE A 22 -0.60 0.96 6.36
C ILE A 22 -2.12 1.00 6.57
N LYS A 23 -2.86 0.78 5.50
CA LYS A 23 -4.31 0.52 5.53
C LYS A 23 -4.55 -0.91 5.07
N GLU A 24 -4.84 -1.78 6.03
CA GLU A 24 -5.26 -3.15 5.73
C GLU A 24 -6.74 -3.21 5.32
N ASN A 25 -7.07 -4.19 4.48
CA ASN A 25 -8.44 -4.51 4.08
C ASN A 25 -9.20 -3.30 3.50
N ALA A 26 -8.61 -2.62 2.52
CA ALA A 26 -9.32 -1.63 1.71
C ALA A 26 -10.24 -2.37 0.71
N HIS A 27 -11.52 -2.42 1.03
CA HIS A 27 -12.51 -3.13 0.21
C HIS A 27 -12.87 -2.39 -1.08
N PRO A 28 -13.34 -3.13 -2.11
CA PRO A 28 -14.08 -2.59 -3.24
C PRO A 28 -15.15 -1.59 -2.76
N CYS A 29 -15.30 -0.50 -3.51
CA CYS A 29 -16.31 0.51 -3.20
C CYS A 29 -17.70 0.03 -3.62
N GLU A 30 -18.63 -0.05 -2.67
CA GLU A 30 -20.02 -0.47 -2.91
C GLU A 30 -20.94 0.72 -3.24
N GLU A 31 -20.65 1.92 -2.71
CA GLU A 31 -21.49 3.11 -2.84
C GLU A 31 -20.67 4.38 -3.18
N ILE A 32 -21.29 5.32 -3.91
CA ILE A 32 -20.67 6.61 -4.29
C ILE A 32 -21.22 7.72 -3.38
N PRO A 33 -20.37 8.57 -2.76
CA PRO A 33 -18.93 8.66 -2.95
C PRO A 33 -18.15 7.55 -2.21
N CYS A 34 -17.08 7.07 -2.86
CA CYS A 34 -16.21 6.06 -2.27
C CYS A 34 -15.42 6.62 -1.07
N PRO A 35 -15.06 5.76 -0.10
CA PRO A 35 -14.11 6.13 0.95
C PRO A 35 -12.79 6.62 0.37
N ILE A 36 -12.25 7.67 0.98
CA ILE A 36 -10.91 8.21 0.68
C ILE A 36 -9.95 7.66 1.74
N TYR A 37 -8.86 7.04 1.28
CA TYR A 37 -7.78 6.58 2.15
C TYR A 37 -6.60 7.54 2.05
N LEU A 38 -6.12 8.03 3.18
CA LEU A 38 -5.02 8.99 3.27
C LEU A 38 -3.94 8.46 4.22
N PRO A 39 -2.65 8.71 3.94
CA PRO A 39 -1.59 8.41 4.88
C PRO A 39 -1.65 9.33 6.11
N LYS A 40 -1.11 8.86 7.23
CA LYS A 40 -0.95 9.66 8.46
C LYS A 40 0.00 10.85 8.28
N THR A 41 1.01 10.72 7.41
CA THR A 41 2.03 11.75 7.15
C THR A 41 2.33 11.84 5.64
N LYS A 42 3.25 12.73 5.24
CA LYS A 42 3.62 12.88 3.83
C LYS A 42 4.20 11.57 3.28
N ALA A 43 3.57 11.09 2.21
CA ALA A 43 4.04 9.94 1.44
C ALA A 43 4.46 10.39 0.03
N LYS A 44 5.40 9.67 -0.56
CA LYS A 44 5.86 9.86 -1.94
C LYS A 44 5.46 8.69 -2.84
N TYR A 45 5.33 7.50 -2.27
CA TYR A 45 4.99 6.27 -2.99
C TYR A 45 3.87 5.50 -2.30
N VAL A 46 3.20 4.64 -3.07
CA VAL A 46 2.18 3.70 -2.59
C VAL A 46 2.47 2.33 -3.19
N LEU A 47 2.45 1.30 -2.36
CA LEU A 47 2.41 -0.10 -2.77
C LEU A 47 1.03 -0.67 -2.42
N GLU A 48 0.31 -1.16 -3.43
CA GLU A 48 -0.93 -1.90 -3.26
C GLU A 48 -0.67 -3.39 -3.45
N ILE A 49 -1.07 -4.21 -2.48
CA ILE A 49 -0.93 -5.69 -2.52
C ILE A 49 -2.26 -6.35 -2.13
N ASN A 50 -2.38 -7.66 -2.38
CA ASN A 50 -3.56 -8.42 -1.97
C ASN A 50 -3.82 -8.26 -0.46
N SER A 51 -5.09 -8.08 -0.10
CA SER A 51 -5.53 -7.97 1.29
C SER A 51 -5.05 -9.13 2.16
N GLY A 52 -4.59 -8.82 3.37
CA GLY A 52 -4.13 -9.80 4.35
C GLY A 52 -2.65 -10.14 4.25
N LEU A 53 -1.96 -9.75 3.17
CA LEU A 53 -0.52 -9.99 3.03
C LEU A 53 0.30 -9.16 4.02
N VAL A 54 -0.17 -7.98 4.44
CA VAL A 54 0.49 -7.22 5.51
C VAL A 54 0.57 -8.07 6.78
N SER A 55 -0.57 -8.62 7.21
CA SER A 55 -0.63 -9.48 8.39
C SER A 55 0.13 -10.79 8.20
N GLU A 56 0.01 -11.45 7.05
CA GLU A 56 0.68 -12.73 6.76
C GLU A 56 2.21 -12.58 6.82
N LEU A 57 2.74 -11.50 6.23
CA LEU A 57 4.18 -11.24 6.13
C LEU A 57 4.74 -10.42 7.30
N ASN A 58 3.90 -10.06 8.28
CA ASN A 58 4.25 -9.22 9.42
C ASN A 58 4.89 -7.87 9.02
N ILE A 59 4.34 -7.21 8.00
CA ILE A 59 4.78 -5.89 7.56
C ILE A 59 4.31 -4.84 8.58
N THR A 60 5.20 -3.95 9.01
CA THR A 60 4.91 -2.95 10.06
C THR A 60 5.32 -1.55 9.62
N GLU A 61 4.76 -0.51 10.26
CA GLU A 61 5.16 0.89 10.04
C GLU A 61 6.62 1.18 10.51
N SER A 62 7.29 0.24 11.17
CA SER A 62 8.75 0.32 11.42
C SER A 62 9.62 -0.18 10.26
N GLY A 63 9.01 -0.75 9.22
CA GLY A 63 9.70 -1.31 8.07
C GLY A 63 10.22 -0.27 7.08
N THR A 64 11.09 -0.72 6.19
CA THR A 64 11.64 0.07 5.07
C THR A 64 11.39 -0.63 3.75
N PHE A 65 11.11 0.15 2.72
CA PHE A 65 10.96 -0.33 1.36
C PHE A 65 12.31 -0.36 0.63
N LYS A 66 12.56 -1.38 -0.18
CA LYS A 66 13.77 -1.46 -1.02
C LYS A 66 13.39 -1.85 -2.44
N LEU A 67 13.59 -0.93 -3.37
CA LEU A 67 13.45 -1.19 -4.80
C LEU A 67 14.79 -1.64 -5.36
N ASN A 68 14.87 -2.90 -5.80
CA ASN A 68 16.01 -3.41 -6.54
C ASN A 68 15.63 -3.50 -8.02
N PHE A 69 16.23 -2.65 -8.85
CA PHE A 69 16.11 -2.79 -10.30
C PHE A 69 17.03 -3.93 -10.75
N ILE A 70 16.44 -5.00 -11.25
CA ILE A 70 17.19 -6.05 -11.92
C ILE A 70 17.33 -5.59 -13.38
N PRO A 71 18.55 -5.31 -13.87
CA PRO A 71 18.73 -4.96 -15.27
C PRO A 71 18.25 -6.13 -16.13
N SER A 72 17.41 -5.83 -17.12
CA SER A 72 17.06 -6.82 -18.15
C SER A 72 18.36 -7.21 -18.85
N ASN A 73 18.64 -8.52 -18.94
CA ASN A 73 19.75 -9.02 -19.74
C ASN A 73 19.53 -8.55 -21.19
N PRO A 74 20.53 -7.90 -21.85
CA PRO A 74 20.38 -7.43 -23.22
C PRO A 74 20.12 -8.56 -24.21
#